data_AF-A0A6J5U6S0-F1
#
_entry.id   AF-A0A6J5U6S0-F1
#
_cell.length_a   1.000
_cell.length_b   1.000
_cell.length_c   1.000
_cell.angle_alpha   90.00
_cell.angle_beta   90.00
_cell.angle_gamma   90.00
#
_symmetry.space_group_name_H-M   'P 1'
#
loop_
_entity.id
_entity.type
_entity.pdbx_description
1 polymer ?
#
loop_
_entity_poly.entity_id
_entity_poly.type
_entity_poly.pdbx_seq_one_letter_code
_entity_poly.pdbx_strand_id
1 'polypeptide(L)'
;MAENASTLGSLKMLRVYLRTYALDQMIQAASSSAGLRTIKRVEQSLQELGVNLKPRVPTKAVCSHHLELRKEILTLLNLQKQLQYKEAEGSSYRDSPYETPGTPKDRTFVPDSMSFGGDVLGERVVKRDQKRKAPGRAEAPSSPAQSKRPRKLKASDL
;
A
#
# COMPACT_ATOMS: atom_id res chain seq x y z
N MET A 1 -3.87 56.88 -21.39
CA MET A 1 -4.06 55.49 -21.86
C MET A 1 -3.11 54.48 -21.22
N ALA A 2 -1.83 54.82 -20.97
CA ALA A 2 -0.86 53.91 -20.34
C ALA A 2 -1.24 53.46 -18.90
N GLU A 3 -1.78 54.37 -18.08
CA GLU A 3 -2.30 54.09 -16.73
C GLU A 3 -3.36 52.96 -16.71
N ASN A 4 -4.30 53.01 -17.66
CA ASN A 4 -5.37 52.01 -17.80
C ASN A 4 -4.83 50.64 -18.24
N ALA A 5 -3.78 50.62 -19.07
CA ALA A 5 -3.12 49.38 -19.49
C ALA A 5 -2.31 48.75 -18.34
N SER A 6 -1.61 49.58 -17.56
CA SER A 6 -0.86 49.16 -16.37
C SER A 6 -1.76 48.57 -15.29
N THR A 7 -2.85 49.27 -14.95
CA THR A 7 -3.85 48.78 -13.98
C THR A 7 -4.49 47.47 -14.42
N LEU A 8 -4.85 47.33 -15.70
CA LEU A 8 -5.38 46.09 -16.25
C LEU A 8 -4.35 44.94 -16.19
N GLY A 9 -3.06 45.23 -16.42
CA GLY A 9 -1.96 44.27 -16.27
C GLY A 9 -1.83 43.76 -14.83
N SER A 10 -1.82 44.67 -13.86
CA SER A 10 -1.76 44.34 -12.43
C SER A 10 -2.94 43.48 -11.98
N LEU A 11 -4.16 43.79 -12.45
CA LEU A 11 -5.34 42.96 -12.13
C LEU A 11 -5.26 41.56 -12.72
N LYS A 12 -4.73 41.40 -13.93
CA LYS A 12 -4.50 40.07 -14.54
C LYS A 12 -3.48 39.27 -13.71
N MET A 13 -2.38 39.89 -13.30
CA MET A 13 -1.37 39.26 -12.45
C MET A 13 -1.94 38.84 -11.10
N LEU A 14 -2.74 39.69 -10.45
CA LEU A 14 -3.39 39.38 -9.19
C LEU A 14 -4.33 38.16 -9.30
N ARG A 15 -5.12 38.06 -10.38
CA ARG A 15 -6.00 36.91 -10.61
C ARG A 15 -5.22 35.61 -10.81
N VAL A 16 -4.12 35.65 -11.55
CA VAL A 16 -3.24 34.51 -11.75
C VAL A 16 -2.69 34.03 -10.40
N TYR A 17 -2.17 34.95 -9.60
CA TYR A 17 -1.62 34.66 -8.28
C TYR A 17 -2.66 34.04 -7.34
N LEU A 18 -3.84 34.66 -7.21
CA LEU A 18 -4.93 34.15 -6.36
C LEU A 18 -5.38 32.75 -6.77
N ARG A 19 -5.46 32.48 -8.08
CA ARG A 19 -5.88 31.16 -8.56
C ARG A 19 -4.81 30.10 -8.32
N THR A 20 -3.52 30.41 -8.51
CA THR A 20 -2.44 29.48 -8.17
C THR A 20 -2.43 29.16 -6.68
N TYR A 21 -2.64 30.17 -5.83
CA TYR A 21 -2.71 29.98 -4.39
C TYR A 21 -3.92 29.11 -3.98
N ALA A 22 -5.10 29.41 -4.53
CA ALA A 22 -6.29 28.60 -4.28
C ALA A 22 -6.12 27.14 -4.73
N LEU A 23 -5.43 26.91 -5.85
CA LEU A 23 -5.09 25.56 -6.31
C LEU A 23 -4.19 24.84 -5.29
N ASP A 24 -3.11 25.47 -4.83
CA ASP A 24 -2.21 24.88 -3.84
C ASP A 24 -2.96 24.51 -2.54
N GLN A 25 -3.86 25.39 -2.06
CA GLN A 25 -4.72 25.12 -0.91
C GLN A 25 -5.67 23.93 -1.14
N MET A 26 -6.29 23.84 -2.32
CA MET A 26 -7.17 22.72 -2.66
C MET A 26 -6.41 21.40 -2.79
N ILE A 27 -5.19 21.41 -3.36
CA ILE A 27 -4.32 20.24 -3.44
C ILE A 27 -3.98 19.75 -2.04
N GLN A 28 -3.63 20.67 -1.14
CA GLN A 28 -3.31 20.35 0.24
C GLN A 28 -4.53 19.78 0.98
N ALA A 29 -5.71 20.38 0.81
CA ALA A 29 -6.95 19.88 1.41
C ALA A 29 -7.30 18.47 0.90
N ALA A 30 -7.21 18.23 -0.41
CA ALA A 30 -7.47 16.93 -1.03
C ALA A 30 -6.47 15.84 -0.57
N SER A 31 -5.27 16.25 -0.19
CA SER A 31 -4.19 15.35 0.26
C SER A 31 -4.07 15.28 1.79
N SER A 32 -4.98 15.89 2.55
CA SER A 32 -4.88 16.01 4.01
C SER A 32 -4.85 14.67 4.75
N SER A 33 -5.51 13.64 4.20
CA SER A 33 -5.50 12.28 4.72
C SER A 33 -4.28 11.46 4.29
N ALA A 34 -3.52 11.95 3.30
CA ALA A 34 -2.36 11.26 2.77
C ALA A 34 -1.08 11.71 3.48
N GLY A 35 -0.22 10.75 3.85
CA GLY A 35 1.10 11.07 4.40
C GLY A 35 2.04 11.70 3.38
N LEU A 36 3.03 12.47 3.85
CA LEU A 36 4.01 13.19 3.03
C LEU A 36 4.67 12.32 1.93
N ARG A 37 4.97 11.05 2.24
CA ARG A 37 5.56 10.12 1.27
C ARG A 37 4.62 9.82 0.10
N THR A 38 3.33 9.64 0.39
CA THR A 38 2.29 9.41 -0.62
C THR A 38 2.12 10.64 -1.49
N ILE A 39 2.12 11.84 -0.88
CA ILE A 39 2.05 13.11 -1.61
C ILE A 39 3.21 13.22 -2.61
N LYS A 40 4.44 12.92 -2.18
CA LYS A 40 5.60 12.91 -3.09
C LYS A 40 5.48 11.89 -4.23
N ARG A 41 4.88 10.73 -3.97
CA ARG A 41 4.62 9.74 -5.02
C ARG A 41 3.60 10.25 -6.04
N VAL A 42 2.54 10.93 -5.59
CA VAL A 42 1.58 11.57 -6.50
C VAL A 42 2.28 12.61 -7.38
N GLU A 43 3.15 13.45 -6.79
CA GLU A 43 3.94 14.43 -7.55
C GLU A 43 4.90 13.78 -8.55
N GLN A 44 5.52 12.67 -8.16
CA GLN A 44 6.36 11.88 -9.05
C GLN A 44 5.56 11.30 -10.21
N SER A 45 4.40 10.68 -9.95
CA SER A 45 3.53 10.13 -11.01
C SER A 45 3.04 11.21 -11.98
N LEU A 46 2.77 12.42 -11.50
CA LEU A 46 2.47 13.55 -12.39
C LEU A 46 3.64 13.87 -13.33
N GLN A 47 4.87 13.87 -12.82
CA GLN A 47 6.07 14.11 -13.62
C GLN A 47 6.31 13.00 -14.64
N GLU A 48 6.10 11.74 -14.25
CA GLU A 48 6.19 10.57 -15.14
C GLU A 48 5.18 10.66 -16.29
N LEU A 49 4.00 11.25 -16.05
CA LEU A 49 2.98 11.53 -17.06
C LEU A 49 3.23 12.82 -17.86
N GLY A 50 4.34 13.54 -17.60
CA GLY A 50 4.68 14.79 -18.27
C GLY A 50 3.86 16.01 -17.83
N VAL A 51 3.12 15.91 -16.73
CA VAL A 51 2.31 17.01 -16.19
C VAL A 51 3.13 17.85 -15.21
N ASN A 52 3.22 19.15 -15.48
CA ASN A 52 3.88 20.08 -14.57
C ASN A 52 3.19 20.13 -13.20
N LEU A 53 3.97 20.13 -12.11
CA LEU A 53 3.42 20.19 -10.75
C LEU A 53 2.59 21.45 -10.49
N LYS A 54 2.96 22.55 -11.15
CA LYS A 54 2.21 23.81 -11.19
C LYS A 54 1.74 24.10 -12.62
N PRO A 55 0.45 24.38 -12.84
CA PRO A 55 -0.04 24.76 -14.16
C PRO A 55 0.64 26.01 -14.69
N ARG A 56 1.18 25.95 -15.92
CA ARG A 56 1.75 27.11 -16.61
C ARG A 56 0.73 28.22 -16.84
N VAL A 57 -0.51 27.85 -17.12
CA VAL A 57 -1.64 28.77 -17.30
C VAL A 57 -2.75 28.35 -16.35
N PRO A 58 -2.91 29.04 -15.21
CA PRO A 58 -3.94 28.71 -14.22
C PRO A 58 -5.29 29.25 -14.71
N THR A 59 -5.91 28.55 -15.66
CA THR A 59 -7.32 28.74 -15.99
C THR A 59 -8.19 27.89 -15.05
N LYS A 60 -9.49 28.18 -14.99
CA LYS A 60 -10.42 27.41 -14.14
C LYS A 60 -10.39 25.91 -14.48
N ALA A 61 -10.49 25.59 -15.77
CA ALA A 61 -10.51 24.21 -16.26
C ALA A 61 -9.18 23.48 -16.05
N VAL A 62 -8.05 24.15 -16.26
CA VAL A 62 -6.73 23.54 -16.04
C VAL A 62 -6.53 23.23 -14.55
N CYS A 63 -6.90 24.15 -13.65
CA CYS A 63 -6.82 23.92 -12.21
C CYS A 63 -7.75 22.78 -11.76
N SER A 64 -8.96 22.65 -12.32
CA SER A 64 -9.86 21.55 -11.97
C SER A 64 -9.33 20.20 -12.44
N HIS A 65 -8.84 20.11 -13.67
CA HIS A 65 -8.24 18.88 -14.20
C HIS A 65 -6.99 18.48 -13.40
N HIS A 66 -6.18 19.45 -12.94
CA HIS A 66 -5.00 19.18 -12.10
C HIS A 66 -5.38 18.55 -10.76
N LEU A 67 -6.44 19.06 -10.13
CA LEU A 67 -6.96 18.50 -8.88
C LEU A 67 -7.54 17.11 -9.07
N GLU A 68 -8.29 16.91 -10.14
CA GLU A 68 -8.91 15.63 -10.48
C GLU A 68 -7.86 14.54 -10.71
N LEU A 69 -6.85 14.83 -11.55
CA LEU A 69 -5.75 13.91 -11.80
C LEU A 69 -4.99 13.54 -10.51
N ARG A 70 -4.75 14.50 -9.61
CA ARG A 70 -4.14 14.21 -8.30
C ARG A 70 -5.00 13.28 -7.44
N LYS A 71 -6.33 13.44 -7.44
CA LYS A 71 -7.25 12.56 -6.71
C LYS A 71 -7.29 11.15 -7.30
N GLU A 72 -7.28 11.03 -8.62
CA GLU A 72 -7.24 9.75 -9.32
C GLU A 72 -5.97 8.98 -9.01
N ILE A 73 -4.80 9.64 -9.11
CA ILE A 73 -3.51 9.02 -8.77
C ILE A 73 -3.50 8.59 -7.30
N LEU A 74 -3.99 9.43 -6.37
CA LEU A 74 -4.09 9.06 -4.96
C LEU A 74 -4.98 7.83 -4.75
N THR A 75 -6.10 7.76 -5.47
CA THR A 75 -7.02 6.61 -5.45
C THR A 75 -6.35 5.35 -5.98
N LEU A 76 -5.62 5.46 -7.10
CA LEU A 76 -4.85 4.35 -7.67
C LEU A 76 -3.83 3.80 -6.68
N LEU A 77 -3.06 4.67 -6.02
CA LEU A 77 -2.09 4.26 -4.99
C LEU A 77 -2.76 3.56 -3.81
N ASN A 78 -3.95 4.01 -3.40
CA ASN A 78 -4.72 3.37 -2.34
C ASN A 78 -5.25 1.99 -2.75
N LEU A 79 -5.74 1.85 -3.98
CA LEU A 79 -6.20 0.56 -4.51
C LEU A 79 -5.05 -0.44 -4.65
N GLN A 80 -3.89 -0.02 -5.16
CA GLN A 80 -2.69 -0.87 -5.20
C GLN A 80 -2.32 -1.39 -3.80
N LYS A 81 -2.42 -0.54 -2.78
CA LYS A 81 -2.21 -0.96 -1.38
C LYS A 81 -3.26 -1.99 -0.92
N GLN A 82 -4.54 -1.78 -1.26
CA GLN A 82 -5.60 -2.71 -0.90
C GLN A 82 -5.44 -4.07 -1.58
N LEU A 83 -5.08 -4.09 -2.87
CA LEU A 83 -4.79 -5.31 -3.61
C LEU A 83 -3.64 -6.09 -2.96
N GLN A 84 -2.54 -5.41 -2.65
CA GLN A 84 -1.42 -6.04 -1.96
C GLN A 84 -1.81 -6.64 -0.61
N TYR A 85 -2.64 -5.93 0.17
CA TYR A 85 -3.15 -6.43 1.45
C TYR A 85 -4.05 -7.66 1.25
N LYS A 86 -4.94 -7.62 0.27
CA LYS A 86 -5.85 -8.73 -0.07
C LYS A 86 -5.10 -9.96 -0.59
N GLU A 87 -4.06 -9.79 -1.39
CA GLU A 87 -3.21 -10.88 -1.86
C GLU A 87 -2.45 -11.55 -0.70
N ALA A 88 -1.98 -10.75 0.27
CA ALA A 88 -1.35 -11.27 1.47
C ALA A 88 -2.34 -12.01 2.42
N GLU A 89 -3.62 -11.60 2.45
CA GLU A 89 -4.68 -12.31 3.19
C GLU A 89 -5.15 -13.59 2.45
N GLY A 90 -5.15 -13.59 1.11
CA GLY A 90 -5.67 -14.66 0.27
C GLY A 90 -4.68 -15.81 -0.02
N SER A 91 -3.38 -15.60 0.13
CA SER A 91 -2.38 -16.67 0.00
C SER A 91 -2.57 -17.78 1.03
N SER A 92 -3.07 -17.44 2.23
CA SER A 92 -3.43 -18.39 3.28
C SER A 92 -4.53 -19.38 2.86
N TYR A 93 -5.44 -18.99 1.96
CA TYR A 93 -6.60 -19.79 1.59
C TYR A 93 -6.39 -20.67 0.34
N ARG A 94 -5.40 -20.35 -0.50
CA ARG A 94 -5.11 -21.08 -1.75
C ARG A 94 -4.12 -22.23 -1.59
N ASP A 95 -3.42 -22.30 -0.45
CA ASP A 95 -2.53 -23.42 -0.08
C ASP A 95 -3.27 -24.56 0.67
N SER A 96 -4.56 -24.80 0.40
CA SER A 96 -5.24 -26.06 0.78
C SER A 96 -5.23 -27.04 -0.41
N PRO A 97 -4.34 -28.05 -0.43
CA PRO A 97 -4.15 -28.91 -1.59
C PRO A 97 -5.14 -30.09 -1.70
N TYR A 98 -6.32 -30.06 -1.07
CA TYR A 98 -7.34 -31.12 -1.28
C TYR A 98 -8.76 -30.63 -1.06
N GLU A 99 -9.38 -30.07 -2.10
CA GLU A 99 -10.82 -30.23 -2.29
C GLU A 99 -11.11 -30.31 -3.78
N THR A 100 -10.85 -31.49 -4.35
CA THR A 100 -11.26 -31.83 -5.72
C THR A 100 -12.70 -32.36 -5.65
N PRO A 101 -13.68 -31.70 -6.30
CA PRO A 101 -15.05 -32.20 -6.41
C PRO A 101 -15.07 -33.53 -7.16
N GLY A 102 -15.96 -34.42 -6.71
CA GLY A 102 -15.97 -35.86 -7.00
C GLY A 102 -15.66 -36.30 -8.44
N THR A 103 -14.85 -37.34 -8.54
CA THR A 103 -14.69 -38.16 -9.74
C THR A 103 -15.61 -39.39 -9.64
N PRO A 104 -16.70 -39.48 -10.42
CA PRO A 104 -17.46 -40.72 -10.55
C PRO A 104 -16.74 -41.59 -11.58
N LYS A 105 -16.14 -42.70 -11.13
CA LYS A 105 -15.73 -43.78 -12.04
C LYS A 105 -16.17 -45.11 -11.46
N ASP A 106 -17.23 -45.61 -12.09
CA ASP A 106 -17.64 -47.01 -12.13
C ASP A 106 -16.47 -47.97 -12.01
N ARG A 107 -16.54 -48.89 -11.03
CA ARG A 107 -16.14 -50.27 -11.24
C ARG A 107 -16.69 -51.19 -10.15
N THR A 108 -17.65 -51.99 -10.60
CA THR A 108 -17.91 -53.37 -10.18
C THR A 108 -18.85 -53.56 -9.00
N PHE A 109 -20.12 -53.78 -9.32
CA PHE A 109 -21.04 -54.59 -8.53
C PHE A 109 -20.43 -55.97 -8.27
N VAL A 110 -20.20 -56.31 -7.00
CA VAL A 110 -20.13 -57.71 -6.53
C VAL A 110 -21.21 -57.85 -5.45
N PRO A 111 -22.21 -58.72 -5.63
CA PRO A 111 -23.26 -58.90 -4.64
C PRO A 111 -22.81 -59.77 -3.47
N ASP A 112 -23.44 -59.46 -2.33
CA ASP A 112 -23.36 -60.00 -0.98
C ASP A 112 -22.97 -61.48 -0.78
N SER A 113 -22.16 -61.73 0.26
CA SER A 113 -21.98 -63.05 0.88
C SER A 113 -21.54 -62.91 2.35
N MET A 114 -22.52 -62.67 3.22
CA MET A 114 -22.67 -63.20 4.59
C MET A 114 -21.45 -63.92 5.21
N SER A 115 -20.86 -63.34 6.27
CA SER A 115 -20.29 -64.11 7.39
C SER A 115 -19.98 -63.23 8.62
N PHE A 116 -20.63 -63.56 9.75
CA PHE A 116 -20.08 -63.69 11.12
C PHE A 116 -19.03 -62.63 11.58
N GLY A 117 -19.29 -61.75 12.53
CA GLY A 117 -19.57 -62.08 13.94
C GLY A 117 -18.27 -62.17 14.75
N GLY A 118 -18.02 -61.21 15.65
CA GLY A 118 -17.18 -61.39 16.85
C GLY A 118 -15.72 -60.91 16.81
N ASP A 119 -15.44 -59.93 17.66
CA ASP A 119 -14.24 -59.77 18.49
C ASP A 119 -12.84 -59.55 17.86
N VAL A 120 -12.21 -58.43 18.24
CA VAL A 120 -11.10 -58.38 19.23
C VAL A 120 -10.38 -57.03 19.08
N LEU A 121 -10.66 -56.14 20.03
CA LEU A 121 -9.65 -55.56 20.95
C LEU A 121 -8.33 -55.05 20.34
N GLY A 122 -8.15 -53.73 20.35
CA GLY A 122 -6.89 -53.13 19.94
C GLY A 122 -6.69 -51.67 20.34
N GLU A 123 -7.21 -51.22 21.48
CA GLU A 123 -6.72 -49.99 22.12
C GLU A 123 -5.21 -50.09 22.32
N ARG A 124 -4.42 -49.23 21.66
CA ARG A 124 -3.13 -48.76 22.18
C ARG A 124 -2.90 -47.30 21.83
N VAL A 125 -3.19 -46.47 22.82
CA VAL A 125 -2.50 -45.20 23.13
C VAL A 125 -1.00 -45.33 22.90
N VAL A 126 -0.40 -44.46 22.07
CA VAL A 126 1.03 -44.11 22.19
C VAL A 126 1.24 -42.62 21.90
N LYS A 127 1.20 -41.85 22.98
CA LYS A 127 1.79 -40.53 23.14
C LYS A 127 3.32 -40.70 23.23
N ARG A 128 4.11 -40.15 22.31
CA ARG A 128 5.58 -40.02 22.51
C ARG A 128 6.08 -38.66 22.07
N ASP A 129 6.23 -37.84 23.10
CA ASP A 129 7.16 -36.72 23.25
C ASP A 129 8.56 -37.08 22.73
N GLN A 130 9.16 -36.22 21.91
CA GLN A 130 10.58 -36.34 21.57
C GLN A 130 11.28 -34.98 21.71
N LYS A 131 11.42 -34.57 22.96
CA LYS A 131 12.42 -33.61 23.43
C LYS A 131 13.82 -34.20 23.26
N ARG A 132 14.69 -33.57 22.46
CA ARG A 132 16.16 -33.69 22.64
C ARG A 132 16.77 -32.29 22.82
N LYS A 133 17.63 -32.19 23.83
CA LYS A 133 18.36 -30.99 24.29
C LYS A 133 19.69 -30.82 23.54
N ALA A 134 20.08 -29.55 23.39
CA ALA A 134 21.31 -28.99 22.79
C ALA A 134 22.63 -29.36 23.51
N PRO A 135 23.83 -28.97 23.00
CA PRO A 135 24.46 -27.68 23.42
C PRO A 135 25.46 -26.98 22.45
N GLY A 136 25.65 -25.65 22.63
CA GLY A 136 26.81 -24.80 22.21
C GLY A 136 26.52 -23.78 21.08
N ARG A 137 26.35 -22.45 21.27
CA ARG A 137 27.28 -21.34 21.65
C ARG A 137 28.46 -21.22 20.66
N ALA A 138 28.80 -20.15 19.93
CA ALA A 138 28.46 -18.72 19.74
C ALA A 138 28.63 -18.40 18.21
N GLU A 139 28.16 -17.35 17.54
CA GLU A 139 28.29 -15.90 17.72
C GLU A 139 27.15 -15.15 16.97
N ALA A 140 27.01 -13.87 17.29
CA ALA A 140 25.88 -12.98 17.05
C ALA A 140 25.52 -12.66 15.57
N PRO A 141 24.24 -12.38 15.28
CA PRO A 141 23.86 -11.60 14.11
C PRO A 141 24.18 -10.11 14.37
N SER A 142 25.08 -9.53 13.57
CA SER A 142 25.39 -8.10 13.62
C SER A 142 24.13 -7.28 13.28
N SER A 143 23.50 -6.71 14.31
CA SER A 143 22.46 -5.70 14.18
C SER A 143 23.12 -4.32 13.96
N PRO A 144 22.56 -3.44 13.10
CA PRO A 144 23.12 -2.11 12.88
C PRO A 144 22.89 -1.25 14.13
N ALA A 145 23.99 -0.71 14.66
CA ALA A 145 24.01 0.07 15.89
C ALA A 145 23.23 1.39 15.79
N GLN A 146 22.59 1.73 16.91
CA GLN A 146 21.71 2.86 17.13
C GLN A 146 22.40 4.24 17.05
N SER A 147 21.66 5.21 16.53
CA SER A 147 21.47 6.57 17.05
C SER A 147 22.63 7.23 17.82
N LYS A 148 23.29 8.21 17.20
CA LYS A 148 23.72 9.45 17.89
C LYS A 148 23.49 10.67 17.00
N ARG A 149 22.42 11.44 17.28
CA ARG A 149 22.30 12.85 16.89
C ARG A 149 23.24 13.69 17.76
N PRO A 150 24.10 14.55 17.20
CA PRO A 150 24.66 15.67 17.95
C PRO A 150 23.64 16.83 17.96
N ARG A 151 23.37 17.28 19.18
CA ARG A 151 22.48 18.37 19.56
C ARG A 151 23.11 19.72 19.19
N LYS A 152 22.26 20.70 18.85
CA LYS A 152 22.56 22.11 18.60
C LYS A 152 23.64 22.68 19.53
N LEU A 153 24.63 23.36 18.97
CA LEU A 153 25.33 24.46 19.66
C LEU A 153 24.95 25.76 18.97
N LYS A 154 24.51 26.71 19.79
CA LYS A 154 24.23 28.10 19.46
C LYS A 154 25.46 28.86 19.99
N ALA A 155 26.13 29.63 19.14
CA ALA A 155 27.12 30.61 19.56
C ALA A 155 26.78 31.93 18.85
N SER A 156 26.54 32.94 19.68
CA SER A 156 26.38 34.34 19.32
C SER A 156 27.75 35.02 19.14
N ASP A 157 27.73 36.17 18.47
CA ASP A 157 28.74 37.26 18.42
C ASP A 157 30.12 36.94 17.83
N LEU A 158 30.41 37.44 16.62
CA LEU A 158 30.82 38.84 16.34
C LEU A 158 30.56 39.16 14.85
#